data_AF-A0A1D3RLN4-F1
#
_entry.id   AF-A0A1D3RLN4-F1
#
_cell.length_a   1.000
_cell.length_b   1.000
_cell.length_c   1.000
_cell.angle_alpha   90.00
_cell.angle_beta   90.00
_cell.angle_gamma   90.00
#
_symmetry.space_group_name_H-M   'P 1'
#
loop_
_entity.id
_entity.type
_entity.pdbx_description
1 polymer ?
#
loop_
_entity_poly.entity_id
_entity_poly.type
_entity_poly.pdbx_seq_one_letter_code
_entity_poly.pdbx_strand_id
1 'polypeptide(L)'
;MYAQSKKINCVIHAHSTEIWQATQALELPHTLANIAYGTPEMAEAINQLFQSEQLQQHSLFTMLGHEDGVIAFGDDFAQTACTLINLLAKSKQLN
;
A
#
# COMPACT_ATOMS: atom_id res chain seq x y z
N MET A 1 6.81 2.33 8.68
CA MET A 1 7.41 1.57 7.55
C MET A 1 8.90 1.31 7.74
N TYR A 2 9.83 2.26 7.53
CA TYR A 2 11.28 1.99 7.66
C TYR A 2 11.70 1.32 8.98
N ALA A 3 11.08 1.71 10.10
CA ALA A 3 11.35 1.11 11.41
C ALA A 3 10.91 -0.37 11.54
N GLN A 4 10.04 -0.87 10.66
CA GLN A 4 9.47 -2.22 10.74
C GLN A 4 10.45 -3.31 10.25
N SER A 5 11.35 -2.97 9.33
CA SER A 5 12.30 -3.94 8.78
C SER A 5 13.50 -3.26 8.12
N LYS A 6 14.70 -3.77 8.40
CA LYS A 6 15.95 -3.33 7.75
C LYS A 6 16.02 -3.64 6.24
N LYS A 7 15.09 -4.45 5.73
CA LYS A 7 14.96 -4.75 4.29
C LYS A 7 14.14 -3.71 3.54
N ILE A 8 13.51 -2.77 4.25
CA ILE A 8 12.79 -1.66 3.63
C ILE A 8 13.75 -0.49 3.52
N ASN A 9 14.23 -0.24 2.31
CA ASN A 9 15.11 0.87 1.98
C ASN A 9 14.45 1.87 1.02
N CYS A 10 13.22 1.56 0.57
CA CYS A 10 12.39 2.45 -0.23
C CYS A 10 10.92 2.37 0.22
N VAL A 11 10.27 3.54 0.28
CA VAL A 11 8.82 3.68 0.44
C VAL A 11 8.35 4.71 -0.59
N ILE A 12 7.35 4.36 -1.38
CA ILE A 12 6.71 5.24 -2.35
C ILE A 12 5.26 5.44 -1.90
N HIS A 13 4.89 6.69 -1.65
CA HIS A 13 3.50 7.11 -1.51
C HIS A 13 3.02 7.65 -2.86
N ALA A 14 1.90 7.14 -3.36
CA ALA A 14 1.29 7.61 -4.59
C ALA A 14 -0.23 7.74 -4.44
N HIS A 15 -0.82 8.43 -5.41
CA HIS A 15 -2.25 8.67 -5.53
C HIS A 15 -2.72 8.07 -6.86
N SER A 16 -3.59 7.06 -6.82
CA SER A 16 -4.20 6.42 -8.00
C SER A 16 -5.58 5.90 -7.68
N THR A 17 -6.60 6.53 -8.27
CA THR A 17 -8.00 6.12 -8.14
C THR A 17 -8.22 4.70 -8.66
N GLU A 18 -7.54 4.31 -9.75
CA GLU A 18 -7.68 2.97 -10.34
C GLU A 18 -7.21 1.88 -9.38
N ILE A 19 -6.06 2.06 -8.73
CA ILE A 19 -5.55 1.11 -7.74
C ILE A 19 -6.49 1.06 -6.54
N TRP A 20 -6.88 2.23 -6.03
CA TRP A 20 -7.70 2.33 -4.83
C TRP A 20 -9.08 1.69 -5.01
N GLN A 21 -9.75 1.94 -6.13
CA GLN A 21 -11.04 1.31 -6.46
C GLN A 21 -10.90 -0.21 -6.68
N ALA A 22 -9.76 -0.67 -7.19
CA ALA A 22 -9.48 -2.09 -7.37
C ALA A 22 -9.15 -2.85 -6.07
N THR A 23 -9.05 -2.18 -4.91
CA THR A 23 -8.64 -2.78 -3.62
C THR A 23 -9.35 -4.09 -3.31
N GLN A 24 -10.69 -4.10 -3.42
CA GLN A 24 -11.48 -5.30 -3.10
C GLN A 24 -11.36 -6.38 -4.18
N ALA A 25 -11.36 -5.99 -5.45
CA ALA A 25 -11.31 -6.92 -6.58
C ALA A 25 -9.94 -7.62 -6.71
N LEU A 26 -8.87 -6.97 -6.27
CA LEU A 26 -7.51 -7.52 -6.25
C LEU A 26 -7.07 -8.02 -4.86
N GLU A 27 -7.98 -8.05 -3.88
CA GLU A 27 -7.70 -8.47 -2.51
C GLU A 27 -6.45 -7.80 -1.91
N LEU A 28 -6.28 -6.50 -2.16
CA LEU A 28 -5.11 -5.75 -1.69
C LEU A 28 -5.18 -5.56 -0.17
N PRO A 29 -4.05 -5.68 0.55
CA PRO A 29 -3.98 -5.22 1.94
C PRO A 29 -4.35 -3.75 2.02
N HIS A 30 -5.05 -3.35 3.09
CA HIS A 30 -5.48 -1.96 3.23
C HIS A 30 -5.68 -1.53 4.68
N THR A 31 -5.56 -0.22 4.96
CA THR A 31 -6.06 0.37 6.21
C THR A 31 -7.59 0.54 6.15
N LEU A 32 -8.24 0.77 7.29
CA LEU A 32 -9.70 0.98 7.34
C LEU A 32 -10.10 2.39 6.87
N ALA A 33 -11.33 2.52 6.37
CA ALA A 33 -11.86 3.77 5.80
C ALA A 33 -12.02 4.92 6.81
N ASN A 34 -12.16 4.59 8.10
CA ASN A 34 -12.28 5.58 9.17
C ASN A 34 -10.94 6.08 9.72
N ILE A 35 -9.81 5.60 9.18
CA ILE A 35 -8.46 5.97 9.63
C ILE A 35 -7.88 7.00 8.67
N ALA A 36 -7.92 8.27 9.09
CA ALA A 36 -7.52 9.41 8.27
C ALA A 36 -6.01 9.51 8.05
N TYR A 37 -5.61 10.12 6.95
CA TYR A 37 -4.20 10.36 6.62
C TYR A 37 -3.47 11.27 7.61
N GLY A 38 -2.23 10.90 7.93
CA GLY A 38 -1.32 11.72 8.74
C GLY A 38 -1.60 11.69 10.24
N THR A 39 -2.47 10.80 10.73
CA THR A 39 -2.78 10.69 12.16
C THR A 39 -1.95 9.60 12.86
N PRO A 40 -1.80 9.66 14.20
CA PRO A 40 -1.18 8.58 14.96
C PRO A 40 -1.88 7.22 14.78
N GLU A 41 -3.20 7.21 14.64
CA GLU A 41 -4.00 6.00 14.41
C GLU A 41 -3.63 5.35 13.08
N MET A 42 -3.28 6.13 12.05
CA MET A 42 -2.75 5.60 10.81
C MET A 42 -1.40 4.91 10.99
N ALA A 43 -0.49 5.49 11.78
CA ALA A 43 0.79 4.86 12.06
C ALA A 43 0.59 3.49 12.74
N GLU A 44 -0.35 3.42 13.69
CA GLU A 44 -0.71 2.17 14.37
C GLU A 44 -1.36 1.16 13.41
N ALA A 45 -2.29 1.60 12.56
CA ALA A 45 -2.92 0.75 11.56
C ALA A 45 -1.92 0.15 10.58
N ILE A 46 -0.93 0.95 10.13
CA ILE A 46 0.16 0.48 9.28
C ILE A 46 1.02 -0.55 10.02
N ASN A 47 1.31 -0.34 11.30
CA ASN A 47 2.07 -1.31 12.10
C ASN A 47 1.32 -2.64 12.22
N GLN A 48 0.03 -2.61 12.51
CA GLN A 48 -0.82 -3.81 12.59
C GLN A 48 -0.92 -4.52 11.24
N LEU A 49 -1.13 -3.77 10.15
CA LEU A 49 -1.16 -4.31 8.80
C LEU A 49 0.16 -4.99 8.44
N PHE A 50 1.30 -4.44 8.88
CA PHE A 50 2.62 -5.01 8.65
C PHE A 50 2.86 -6.36 9.33
N GLN A 51 2.13 -6.64 10.42
CA GLN A 51 2.16 -7.95 11.08
C GLN A 51 1.25 -8.98 10.41
N SER A 52 0.42 -8.57 9.43
CA SER A 52 -0.42 -9.50 8.68
C SER A 52 0.39 -10.29 7.65
N GLU A 53 0.08 -11.58 7.49
CA GLU A 53 0.69 -12.42 6.45
C GLU A 53 0.44 -11.86 5.04
N GLN A 54 -0.71 -11.22 4.83
CA GLN A 54 -1.10 -10.64 3.56
C GLN A 54 -0.16 -9.51 3.13
N LEU A 55 0.27 -8.64 4.05
CA LEU A 55 1.26 -7.59 3.74
C LEU A 55 2.69 -8.12 3.64
N GLN A 56 3.02 -9.23 4.29
CA GLN A 56 4.33 -9.85 4.09
C GLN A 56 4.47 -10.46 2.68
N GLN A 57 3.36 -10.92 2.09
CA GLN A 57 3.30 -11.38 0.70
C GLN A 57 3.22 -10.23 -0.31
N HIS A 58 2.69 -9.07 0.09
CA HIS A 58 2.47 -7.92 -0.78
C HIS A 58 3.32 -6.72 -0.35
N SER A 59 4.26 -6.31 -1.20
CA SER A 59 5.11 -5.12 -1.00
C SER A 59 4.37 -3.78 -1.20
N LEU A 60 3.06 -3.74 -0.93
CA LEU A 60 2.19 -2.56 -1.07
C LEU A 60 0.86 -2.72 -0.33
N PHE A 61 0.18 -1.60 -0.06
CA PHE A 61 -1.19 -1.56 0.47
C PHE A 61 -1.92 -0.27 0.08
N THR A 62 -3.26 -0.28 0.12
CA THR A 62 -4.09 0.90 -0.11
C THR A 62 -4.60 1.52 1.19
N MET A 63 -5.01 2.78 1.14
CA MET A 63 -5.39 3.56 2.32
C MET A 63 -6.85 3.95 2.21
N LEU A 64 -7.78 3.16 2.75
CA LEU A 64 -9.21 3.44 2.50
C LEU A 64 -9.70 4.76 3.14
N GLY A 65 -9.05 5.25 4.18
CA GLY A 65 -9.34 6.56 4.78
C GLY A 65 -8.59 7.74 4.15
N HIS A 66 -7.89 7.49 3.03
CA HIS A 66 -7.21 8.48 2.22
C HIS A 66 -7.48 8.14 0.76
N GLU A 67 -8.56 8.73 0.21
CA GLU A 67 -9.01 8.45 -1.15
C GLU A 67 -7.84 8.47 -2.13
N ASP A 68 -7.80 7.47 -3.03
CA ASP A 68 -6.75 7.21 -4.02
C ASP A 68 -5.35 6.81 -3.47
N GLY A 69 -5.16 6.86 -2.14
CA GLY A 69 -3.88 6.61 -1.49
C GLY A 69 -3.38 5.18 -1.58
N VAL A 70 -2.15 5.01 -2.04
CA VAL A 70 -1.43 3.73 -2.07
C VAL A 70 0.02 3.90 -1.60
N ILE A 71 0.50 2.94 -0.81
CA ILE A 71 1.89 2.83 -0.40
C ILE A 71 2.49 1.59 -1.01
N ALA A 72 3.66 1.71 -1.64
CA ALA A 72 4.53 0.60 -2.00
C ALA A 72 5.85 0.71 -1.22
N PHE A 73 6.48 -0.41 -0.90
CA PHE A 73 7.72 -0.43 -0.14
C PHE A 73 8.61 -1.62 -0.53
N GLY A 74 9.93 -1.47 -0.43
CA GLY A 74 10.86 -2.52 -0.85
C GLY A 74 12.32 -2.19 -0.56
N ASP A 75 13.22 -3.01 -1.10
CA ASP A 75 14.67 -2.90 -0.88
C ASP A 75 15.35 -1.88 -1.81
N ASP A 76 14.78 -1.60 -2.98
CA ASP A 76 15.28 -0.56 -3.87
C ASP A 76 14.14 0.16 -4.61
N PHE A 77 14.47 1.35 -5.10
CA PHE A 77 13.50 2.23 -5.76
C PHE A 77 12.94 1.62 -7.06
N ALA A 78 13.78 0.99 -7.87
CA ALA A 78 13.36 0.47 -9.18
C ALA A 78 12.36 -0.69 -9.02
N GLN A 79 12.65 -1.66 -8.14
CA GLN A 79 11.74 -2.76 -7.86
C GLN A 79 10.43 -2.28 -7.21
N THR A 80 10.52 -1.32 -6.28
CA THR A 80 9.34 -0.75 -5.61
C THR A 80 8.44 -0.01 -6.61
N ALA A 81 9.03 0.79 -7.50
CA ALA A 81 8.29 1.49 -8.55
C ALA A 81 7.67 0.52 -9.56
N CYS A 82 8.41 -0.50 -10.00
CA CYS A 82 7.88 -1.54 -10.90
C CYS A 82 6.70 -2.29 -10.27
N THR A 83 6.76 -2.60 -8.99
CA THR A 83 5.66 -3.21 -8.23
C THR A 83 4.40 -2.36 -8.31
N LEU A 84 4.53 -1.05 -8.06
CA LEU A 84 3.42 -0.10 -8.12
C LEU A 84 2.85 0.03 -9.56
N ILE A 85 3.71 0.11 -10.57
CA ILE A 85 3.31 0.23 -11.98
C ILE A 85 2.60 -1.05 -12.46
N ASN A 86 3.10 -2.23 -12.08
CA ASN A 86 2.47 -3.50 -12.40
C ASN A 86 1.08 -3.61 -11.77
N LEU A 87 0.91 -3.11 -10.55
CA LEU A 87 -0.39 -3.04 -9.92
C LEU A 87 -1.33 -2.10 -10.68
N LEU A 88 -0.86 -0.90 -11.04
CA LEU A 88 -1.65 0.04 -11.84
C LEU A 88 -2.14 -0.59 -13.15
N ALA A 89 -1.25 -1.31 -13.85
CA ALA A 89 -1.59 -2.01 -15.07
C ALA A 89 -2.68 -3.07 -14.85
N LYS A 90 -2.60 -3.86 -13.77
CA LYS A 90 -3.62 -4.84 -13.40
C LYS A 90 -4.95 -4.17 -13.04
N SER A 91 -4.93 -3.11 -12.23
CA SER A 91 -6.14 -2.36 -11.85
C SER A 91 -6.86 -1.78 -13.07
N LYS A 92 -6.11 -1.32 -14.09
CA LYS A 92 -6.69 -0.84 -15.35
C LYS A 92 -7.31 -1.94 -16.21
N GLN A 93 -7.00 -3.22 -16.00
CA GLN A 93 -7.61 -4.34 -16.71
C GLN A 93 -8.95 -4.79 -16.09
N LEU A 94 -9.30 -4.30 -14.90
CA LEU A 94 -10.57 -4.58 -14.24
C LEU A 94 -11.70 -3.62 -14.67
N ASN A 95 -11.35 -2.57 -15.42
CA ASN A 95 -12.27 -1.53 -15.91
C ASN A 95 -12.61 -1.72 -17.38
#